data_AF-A0A0N0IPT8-F1
#
_entry.id   AF-A0A0N0IPT8-F1
#
_cell.length_a   1.000
_cell.length_b   1.000
_cell.length_c   1.000
_cell.angle_alpha   90.00
_cell.angle_beta   90.00
_cell.angle_gamma   90.00
#
_symmetry.space_group_name_H-M   'P 1'
#
loop_
_entity.id
_entity.type
_entity.pdbx_description
1 polymer ?
#
loop_
_entity_poly.entity_id
_entity_poly.type
_entity_poly.pdbx_seq_one_letter_code
_entity_poly.pdbx_strand_id
1 'polypeptide(L)'
;MLKGWSHVLTCTEALAIGLAQSLGLDLRYYLVKSLEGKEVYEENPLQVKPGDVLEWRLAAENPQGPLRQVILIIPIPKETYYLEGTAKPLSLNGATIRPEFSFDGGKTYGLPPLKKRVRVVESGKEVEKEVEVKPEEYTHARWVVPEFPKGAKLQVSLRTAVR
;
A
#
# COMPACT_ATOMS: atom_id res chain seq x y z
N MET A 1 66.34 -38.77 5.70
CA MET A 1 65.97 -38.00 6.90
C MET A 1 64.95 -36.95 6.46
N LEU A 2 63.67 -37.21 6.75
CA LEU A 2 62.53 -36.43 6.26
C LEU A 2 62.36 -35.12 7.06
N LYS A 3 62.29 -33.99 6.36
CA LYS A 3 61.66 -32.72 6.79
C LYS A 3 60.61 -32.45 5.72
N GLY A 4 59.32 -32.25 5.95
CA GLY A 4 58.61 -31.70 7.08
C GLY A 4 57.54 -30.79 6.45
N TRP A 5 56.28 -31.21 6.51
CA TRP A 5 55.10 -30.46 6.04
C TRP A 5 55.09 -29.03 6.59
N SER A 6 54.66 -28.05 5.77
CA SER A 6 53.46 -27.24 6.04
C SER A 6 53.35 -26.10 5.01
N HIS A 7 52.31 -26.09 4.18
CA HIS A 7 51.70 -24.83 3.75
C HIS A 7 50.19 -25.01 3.82
N VAL A 8 49.65 -24.43 4.87
CA VAL A 8 48.23 -24.26 5.15
C VAL A 8 47.62 -23.45 4.00
N LEU A 9 46.67 -24.03 3.26
CA LEU A 9 45.75 -23.25 2.43
C LEU A 9 44.80 -22.51 3.39
N THR A 10 45.03 -21.22 3.59
CA THR A 10 44.03 -20.34 4.20
C THR A 10 42.95 -20.04 3.16
N CYS A 11 41.88 -20.84 3.19
CA CYS A 11 40.63 -20.53 2.52
C CYS A 11 40.01 -19.32 3.23
N THR A 12 40.19 -18.12 2.68
CA THR A 12 39.56 -16.90 3.20
C THR A 12 38.17 -16.81 2.57
N GLU A 13 37.21 -17.54 3.13
CA GLU A 13 35.80 -17.34 2.78
C GLU A 13 35.33 -16.06 3.47
N ALA A 14 35.32 -14.95 2.72
CA ALA A 14 34.58 -13.77 3.10
C ALA A 14 33.08 -14.12 3.00
N LEU A 15 32.49 -14.53 4.13
CA LEU A 15 31.05 -14.65 4.29
C LEU A 15 30.46 -13.23 4.23
N ALA A 16 30.11 -12.76 3.03
CA ALA A 16 29.29 -11.58 2.87
C ALA A 16 27.86 -11.92 3.35
N ILE A 17 27.59 -11.70 4.63
CA ILE A 17 26.24 -11.75 5.17
C ILE A 17 25.52 -10.50 4.63
N GLY A 18 24.83 -10.66 3.51
CA GLY A 18 23.89 -9.67 3.02
C GLY A 18 22.78 -9.51 4.06
N LEU A 19 22.86 -8.44 4.87
CA LEU A 19 21.74 -8.05 5.72
C LEU A 19 20.56 -7.75 4.79
N ALA A 20 19.53 -8.60 4.84
CA ALA A 20 18.27 -8.34 4.18
C ALA A 20 17.80 -6.94 4.63
N GLN A 21 17.75 -6.01 3.68
CA GLN A 21 17.22 -4.68 3.90
C GLN A 21 15.70 -4.83 4.10
N SER A 22 15.25 -5.05 5.33
CA SER A 22 13.82 -5.13 5.61
C SER A 22 13.26 -3.72 5.82
N LEU A 23 12.31 -3.37 4.96
CA LEU A 23 11.43 -2.24 5.19
C LEU A 23 10.44 -2.61 6.30
N GLY A 24 10.35 -1.79 7.35
CA GLY A 24 9.34 -1.96 8.39
C GLY A 24 7.98 -1.46 7.89
N LEU A 25 6.94 -2.29 7.99
CA LEU A 25 5.58 -1.94 7.62
C LEU A 25 4.63 -2.30 8.78
N ASP A 26 3.75 -1.37 9.14
CA ASP A 26 2.71 -1.55 10.15
C ASP A 26 1.38 -0.99 9.61
N LEU A 27 0.43 -1.88 9.30
CA LEU A 27 -0.90 -1.52 8.84
C LEU A 27 -1.88 -1.67 10.00
N ARG A 28 -2.52 -0.56 10.38
CA ARG A 28 -3.57 -0.54 11.39
C ARG A 28 -4.83 0.11 10.85
N TYR A 29 -5.96 -0.22 11.46
CA TYR A 29 -7.23 0.44 11.20
C TYR A 29 -7.85 0.98 12.49
N TYR A 30 -8.63 2.04 12.34
CA TYR A 30 -9.27 2.73 13.44
C TYR A 30 -10.73 3.00 13.08
N LEU A 31 -11.64 2.75 14.01
CA LEU A 31 -13.02 3.22 13.87
C LEU A 31 -13.06 4.73 14.11
N VAL A 32 -13.55 5.47 13.12
CA VAL A 32 -13.70 6.93 13.20
C VAL A 32 -15.05 7.25 13.84
N LYS A 33 -15.02 7.90 15.01
CA LYS A 33 -16.19 8.41 15.71
C LYS A 33 -16.21 9.93 15.69
N SER A 34 -17.40 10.52 15.74
CA SER A 34 -17.56 11.96 15.97
C SER A 34 -18.07 12.19 17.39
N LEU A 35 -17.26 12.84 18.21
CA LEU A 35 -17.64 13.27 19.56
C LEU A 35 -17.55 14.79 19.60
N GLU A 36 -18.70 15.45 19.83
CA GLU A 36 -18.79 16.91 19.91
C GLU A 36 -18.22 17.64 18.67
N GLY A 37 -18.42 17.05 17.48
CA GLY A 37 -17.93 17.61 16.22
C GLY A 37 -16.43 17.42 15.97
N LYS A 38 -15.72 16.66 16.83
CA LYS A 38 -14.33 16.26 16.64
C LYS A 38 -14.23 14.77 16.34
N GLU A 39 -13.34 14.43 15.43
CA GLU A 39 -13.05 13.04 15.14
C GLU A 39 -12.20 12.41 16.26
N VAL A 40 -12.61 11.22 16.67
CA VAL A 40 -11.91 10.37 17.62
C VAL A 40 -11.70 9.00 16.97
N TYR A 41 -10.52 8.43 17.18
CA TYR A 41 -10.09 7.19 16.56
C TYR A 41 -10.03 6.09 17.61
N GLU A 42 -10.91 5.10 17.50
CA GLU A 42 -10.87 3.90 18.33
C GLU A 42 -9.97 2.86 17.65
N GLU A 43 -8.86 2.51 18.31
CA GLU A 43 -7.96 1.45 17.88
C GLU A 43 -8.53 0.08 18.29
N ASN A 44 -8.38 -0.93 17.42
CA ASN A 44 -8.86 -2.31 17.66
C ASN A 44 -10.32 -2.39 18.14
N PRO A 45 -11.29 -1.82 17.38
CA PRO A 45 -12.69 -1.86 17.78
C PRO A 45 -13.16 -3.31 17.87
N LEU A 46 -13.85 -3.66 18.96
CA LEU A 46 -14.37 -5.02 19.17
C LEU A 46 -15.41 -5.42 18.10
N GLN A 47 -16.15 -4.43 17.61
CA GLN A 47 -17.18 -4.60 16.57
C GLN A 47 -17.27 -3.33 15.73
N VAL A 48 -17.62 -3.52 14.46
CA VAL A 48 -17.96 -2.46 13.50
C VAL A 48 -19.32 -2.80 12.87
N LYS A 49 -20.06 -1.80 12.43
CA LYS A 49 -21.42 -1.93 11.88
C LYS A 49 -21.49 -1.37 10.46
N PRO A 50 -22.45 -1.79 9.64
CA PRO A 50 -22.72 -1.18 8.33
C PRO A 50 -22.81 0.35 8.45
N GLY A 51 -22.12 1.06 7.56
CA GLY A 51 -22.01 2.52 7.55
C GLY A 51 -20.91 3.11 8.45
N ASP A 52 -20.29 2.32 9.34
CA ASP A 52 -19.14 2.79 10.12
C ASP A 52 -17.98 3.19 9.19
N VAL A 53 -17.27 4.24 9.55
CA VAL A 53 -16.09 4.71 8.82
C VAL A 53 -14.83 4.19 9.49
N LEU A 54 -13.99 3.49 8.73
CA LEU A 54 -12.68 3.02 9.16
C LEU A 54 -11.59 3.84 8.49
N GLU A 55 -10.58 4.25 9.26
CA GLU A 55 -9.35 4.82 8.72
C GLU A 55 -8.22 3.80 8.76
N TRP A 56 -7.69 3.46 7.60
CA TRP A 56 -6.54 2.58 7.42
C TRP A 56 -5.28 3.42 7.37
N ARG A 57 -4.28 3.09 8.19
CA ARG A 57 -2.98 3.77 8.25
C ARG A 57 -1.88 2.76 8.06
N LEU A 58 -1.11 2.93 6.99
CA LEU A 58 0.10 2.16 6.74
C LEU A 58 1.31 3.03 7.08
N ALA A 59 1.97 2.70 8.19
CA ALA A 59 3.26 3.26 8.55
C ALA A 59 4.38 2.45 7.91
N ALA A 60 5.35 3.15 7.33
CA ALA A 60 6.53 2.58 6.73
C ALA A 60 7.80 3.22 7.31
N GLU A 61 8.79 2.39 7.63
CA GLU A 61 10.08 2.82 8.17
C GLU A 61 11.21 2.14 7.41
N ASN A 62 12.18 2.93 6.96
CA ASN A 62 13.41 2.41 6.38
C ASN A 62 14.58 2.50 7.38
N PRO A 63 14.89 1.43 8.13
CA PRO A 63 15.97 1.46 9.12
C PRO A 63 17.37 1.40 8.49
N GLN A 64 17.49 1.02 7.21
CA GLN A 64 18.76 0.70 6.55
C GLN A 64 19.06 1.69 5.40
N GLY A 65 19.85 1.28 4.40
CA GLY A 65 20.28 2.13 3.27
C GLY A 65 19.12 2.69 2.43
N PRO A 66 19.41 3.61 1.50
CA PRO A 66 18.37 4.20 0.64
C PRO A 66 17.67 3.13 -0.20
N LEU A 67 16.34 3.13 -0.18
CA LEU A 67 15.51 2.28 -1.02
C LEU A 67 14.96 3.08 -2.20
N ARG A 68 14.70 2.41 -3.31
CA ARG A 68 14.10 3.00 -4.51
C ARG A 68 12.84 2.25 -4.89
N GLN A 69 11.90 2.96 -5.50
CA GLN A 69 10.64 2.40 -6.00
C GLN A 69 9.89 1.59 -4.92
N VAL A 70 9.81 2.12 -3.71
CA VAL A 70 9.08 1.48 -2.61
C VAL A 70 7.59 1.61 -2.87
N ILE A 71 6.88 0.49 -2.90
CA ILE A 71 5.44 0.46 -3.15
C ILE A 71 4.73 0.23 -1.82
N LEU A 72 3.96 1.23 -1.37
CA LEU A 72 3.11 1.14 -0.19
C LEU A 72 1.69 0.82 -0.65
N ILE A 73 1.11 -0.29 -0.19
CA ILE A 73 -0.20 -0.78 -0.64
C ILE A 73 -1.13 -0.92 0.57
N ILE A 74 -2.34 -0.37 0.46
CA ILE A 74 -3.45 -0.65 1.37
C ILE A 74 -4.51 -1.43 0.58
N PRO A 75 -4.73 -2.72 0.88
CA PRO A 75 -5.88 -3.45 0.35
C PRO A 75 -7.18 -2.91 0.99
N ILE A 76 -8.24 -2.81 0.20
CA ILE A 76 -9.58 -2.45 0.66
C ILE A 76 -10.34 -3.76 0.92
N PRO A 77 -10.70 -4.08 2.18
CA PRO A 77 -11.46 -5.30 2.48
C PRO A 77 -12.79 -5.33 1.76
N LYS A 78 -13.25 -6.52 1.35
CA LYS A 78 -14.46 -6.71 0.54
C LYS A 78 -15.73 -6.28 1.28
N GLU A 79 -15.69 -6.34 2.60
CA GLU A 79 -16.73 -5.94 3.55
C GLU A 79 -16.84 -4.42 3.67
N THR A 80 -15.94 -3.68 3.02
CA THR A 80 -15.89 -2.23 3.01
C THR A 80 -15.82 -1.68 1.58
N TYR A 81 -15.94 -0.37 1.45
CA TYR A 81 -15.71 0.33 0.20
C TYR A 81 -14.96 1.64 0.46
N TYR A 82 -14.10 2.04 -0.48
CA TYR A 82 -13.29 3.25 -0.34
C TYR A 82 -14.14 4.52 -0.36
N LEU A 83 -13.82 5.45 0.55
CA LEU A 83 -14.41 6.78 0.58
C LEU A 83 -13.56 7.73 -0.27
N GLU A 84 -14.14 8.22 -1.36
CA GLU A 84 -13.45 9.05 -2.33
C GLU A 84 -12.77 10.27 -1.69
N GLY A 85 -11.58 10.60 -2.19
CA GLY A 85 -10.81 11.76 -1.74
C GLY A 85 -10.15 11.62 -0.37
N THR A 86 -10.30 10.48 0.33
CA THR A 86 -9.69 10.27 1.65
C THR A 86 -8.24 9.77 1.57
N ALA A 87 -7.86 9.10 0.49
CA ALA A 87 -6.46 8.82 0.19
C ALA A 87 -5.78 10.09 -0.33
N LYS A 88 -4.85 10.64 0.46
CA LYS A 88 -4.16 11.90 0.12
C LYS A 88 -2.83 11.66 -0.60
N PRO A 89 -2.39 12.59 -1.46
CA PRO A 89 -1.02 12.58 -1.97
C PRO A 89 -0.01 12.68 -0.83
N LEU A 90 1.10 11.96 -0.97
CA LEU A 90 2.25 12.05 -0.08
C LEU A 90 3.22 13.09 -0.62
N SER A 91 3.68 14.02 0.22
CA SER A 91 4.78 14.92 -0.11
C SER A 91 6.07 14.42 0.53
N LEU A 92 7.09 14.14 -0.28
CA LEU A 92 8.39 13.67 0.18
C LEU A 92 9.50 14.30 -0.66
N ASN A 93 10.46 14.96 -0.03
CA ASN A 93 11.61 15.59 -0.70
C ASN A 93 11.22 16.49 -1.89
N GLY A 94 10.11 17.23 -1.78
CA GLY A 94 9.59 18.09 -2.84
C GLY A 94 8.84 17.36 -3.96
N ALA A 95 8.82 16.03 -3.98
CA ALA A 95 7.97 15.24 -4.86
C ALA A 95 6.57 15.08 -4.27
N THR A 96 5.54 15.15 -5.14
CA THR A 96 4.16 14.80 -4.80
C THR A 96 3.82 13.43 -5.39
N ILE A 97 3.58 12.45 -4.52
CA ILE A 97 3.27 11.08 -4.89
C ILE A 97 1.76 10.90 -4.73
N ARG A 98 1.06 10.79 -5.85
CA ARG A 98 -0.40 10.59 -5.87
C ARG A 98 -0.74 9.11 -5.62
N PRO A 99 -1.85 8.83 -4.92
CA PRO A 99 -2.35 7.45 -4.83
C PRO A 99 -2.84 6.97 -6.20
N GLU A 100 -2.48 5.75 -6.54
CA GLU A 100 -3.04 4.98 -7.64
C GLU A 100 -3.96 3.90 -7.08
N PHE A 101 -4.99 3.53 -7.82
CA PHE A 101 -6.00 2.58 -7.37
C PHE A 101 -6.12 1.41 -8.34
N SER A 102 -6.58 0.28 -7.81
CA SER A 102 -6.87 -0.94 -8.55
C SER A 102 -8.30 -1.37 -8.28
N PHE A 103 -8.99 -1.90 -9.29
CA PHE A 103 -10.32 -2.51 -9.16
C PHE A 103 -10.33 -4.02 -9.52
N ASP A 104 -9.16 -4.59 -9.78
CA ASP A 104 -8.99 -5.96 -10.31
C ASP A 104 -8.18 -6.87 -9.38
N GLY A 105 -8.18 -6.56 -8.07
CA GLY A 105 -7.46 -7.33 -7.06
C GLY A 105 -5.96 -7.02 -7.02
N GLY A 106 -5.57 -5.82 -7.44
CA GLY A 106 -4.17 -5.36 -7.39
C GLY A 106 -3.34 -5.82 -8.59
N LYS A 107 -3.96 -6.21 -9.71
CA LYS A 107 -3.24 -6.61 -10.93
C LYS A 107 -2.82 -5.40 -11.74
N THR A 108 -3.72 -4.43 -11.89
CA THR A 108 -3.46 -3.16 -12.56
C THR A 108 -3.79 -1.99 -11.63
N TYR A 109 -3.06 -0.89 -11.81
CA TYR A 109 -3.25 0.33 -11.03
C TYR A 109 -3.23 1.54 -11.96
N GLY A 110 -3.97 2.59 -11.59
CA GLY A 110 -3.95 3.86 -12.30
C GLY A 110 -4.45 5.01 -11.46
N LEU A 111 -4.31 6.22 -12.00
CA LEU A 111 -4.89 7.42 -11.42
C LEU A 111 -6.38 7.50 -11.79
N PRO A 112 -7.27 7.92 -10.86
CA PRO A 112 -8.66 8.19 -11.19
C PRO A 112 -8.81 9.32 -12.23
N PRO A 113 -9.86 9.29 -13.08
CA PRO A 113 -10.91 8.28 -13.13
C PRO A 113 -10.43 6.97 -13.79
N LEU A 114 -10.70 5.84 -13.14
CA LEU A 114 -10.42 4.51 -13.68
C LEU A 114 -11.57 4.05 -14.57
N LYS A 115 -11.28 3.20 -15.54
CA LYS A 115 -12.27 2.73 -16.50
C LYS A 115 -12.19 1.23 -16.71
N LYS A 116 -13.34 0.60 -16.93
CA LYS A 116 -13.48 -0.82 -17.28
C LYS A 116 -14.35 -0.96 -18.51
N ARG A 117 -14.16 -2.06 -19.24
CA ARG A 117 -15.02 -2.41 -20.35
C ARG A 117 -16.15 -3.33 -19.89
N VAL A 118 -17.37 -3.06 -20.33
CA VAL A 118 -18.56 -3.85 -20.06
C VAL A 118 -19.25 -4.18 -21.38
N ARG A 119 -19.85 -5.37 -21.46
CA ARG A 119 -20.71 -5.74 -22.59
C ARG A 119 -22.14 -5.40 -22.25
N VAL A 120 -22.81 -4.66 -23.12
CA VAL A 120 -24.22 -4.30 -23.00
C VAL A 120 -24.95 -4.71 -24.27
N VAL A 121 -26.24 -5.03 -24.16
CA VAL A 121 -27.07 -5.30 -25.33
C VAL A 121 -27.78 -4.01 -25.71
N GLU A 122 -27.49 -3.50 -26.91
CA GLU A 122 -28.18 -2.35 -27.49
C GLU A 122 -28.81 -2.76 -28.81
N SER A 123 -30.12 -2.56 -28.94
CA SER A 123 -30.86 -2.91 -30.15
C SER A 123 -30.66 -4.36 -30.62
N GLY A 124 -30.53 -5.30 -29.67
CA GLY A 124 -30.33 -6.72 -29.92
C GLY A 124 -28.91 -7.14 -30.29
N LYS A 125 -27.92 -6.24 -30.24
CA LYS A 125 -26.50 -6.53 -30.47
C LYS A 125 -25.68 -6.33 -29.21
N GLU A 126 -24.73 -7.23 -28.94
CA GLU A 126 -23.72 -7.01 -27.91
C GLU A 126 -22.75 -5.91 -28.37
N VAL A 127 -22.60 -4.88 -27.54
CA VAL A 127 -21.67 -3.77 -27.74
C VAL A 127 -20.79 -3.65 -26.51
N GLU A 128 -19.49 -3.46 -26.71
CA GLU A 128 -18.55 -3.18 -25.64
C GLU A 128 -18.53 -1.67 -25.35
N LYS A 129 -18.65 -1.30 -24.07
CA LYS A 129 -18.61 0.08 -23.61
C LYS A 129 -17.57 0.26 -22.53
N GLU A 130 -16.93 1.42 -22.56
CA GLU A 130 -16.06 1.86 -21.49
C GLU A 130 -16.88 2.63 -20.46
N VAL A 131 -16.86 2.17 -19.21
CA VAL A 131 -17.54 2.81 -18.08
C VAL A 131 -16.54 3.15 -17.01
N GLU A 132 -16.78 4.26 -16.32
CA GLU A 132 -15.98 4.64 -15.16
C GLU A 132 -16.18 3.62 -14.03
N VAL A 133 -15.07 3.28 -13.38
CA VAL A 133 -15.06 2.42 -12.21
C VAL A 133 -15.30 3.29 -10.99
N LYS A 134 -16.37 3.00 -10.27
CA LYS A 134 -16.71 3.78 -9.09
C LYS A 134 -15.71 3.51 -7.96
N PRO A 135 -15.43 4.48 -7.08
CA PRO A 135 -14.59 4.29 -5.89
C PRO A 135 -14.98 3.07 -5.05
N GLU A 136 -16.27 2.71 -5.00
CA GLU A 136 -16.76 1.57 -4.22
C GLU A 136 -16.37 0.20 -4.78
N GLU A 137 -15.89 0.18 -6.02
CA GLU A 137 -15.37 -1.01 -6.71
C GLU A 137 -13.85 -1.14 -6.58
N TYR A 138 -13.18 -0.16 -5.97
CA TYR A 138 -11.74 -0.22 -5.76
C TYR A 138 -11.40 -1.31 -4.74
N THR A 139 -10.32 -2.02 -5.02
CA THR A 139 -9.82 -3.16 -4.25
C THR A 139 -8.50 -2.84 -3.56
N HIS A 140 -7.70 -1.93 -4.11
CA HIS A 140 -6.41 -1.51 -3.54
C HIS A 140 -6.14 -0.04 -3.83
N ALA A 141 -5.41 0.61 -2.93
CA ALA A 141 -4.72 1.86 -3.18
C ALA A 141 -3.21 1.65 -2.99
N ARG A 142 -2.39 2.31 -3.80
CA ARG A 142 -0.93 2.28 -3.66
C ARG A 142 -0.29 3.65 -3.84
N TRP A 143 0.87 3.82 -3.21
CA TRP A 143 1.78 4.94 -3.43
C TRP A 143 3.13 4.37 -3.86
N VAL A 144 3.65 4.85 -4.98
CA VAL A 144 4.98 4.46 -5.49
C VAL A 144 5.97 5.54 -5.09
N VAL A 145 6.76 5.26 -4.06
CA VAL A 145 7.77 6.17 -3.49
C VAL A 145 9.07 6.00 -4.27
N PRO A 146 9.51 7.00 -5.07
CA PRO A 146 10.66 6.84 -5.95
C PRO A 146 11.97 6.60 -5.20
N GLU A 147 12.13 7.31 -4.08
CA GLU A 147 13.28 7.22 -3.19
C GLU A 147 12.78 7.28 -1.75
N PHE A 148 13.19 6.31 -0.94
CA PHE A 148 12.90 6.27 0.49
C PHE A 148 14.22 6.29 1.26
N PRO A 149 14.63 7.46 1.79
CA PRO A 149 15.93 7.63 2.43
C PRO A 149 16.12 6.74 3.66
N LYS A 150 17.38 6.51 4.02
CA LYS A 150 17.75 5.86 5.29
C LYS A 150 17.18 6.63 6.48
N GLY A 151 16.59 5.91 7.41
CA GLY A 151 16.01 6.43 8.65
C GLY A 151 14.68 7.18 8.45
N ALA A 152 14.19 7.30 7.21
CA ALA A 152 12.94 8.00 6.96
C ALA A 152 11.73 7.15 7.40
N LYS A 153 10.69 7.86 7.83
CA LYS A 153 9.39 7.30 8.20
C LYS A 153 8.30 8.01 7.41
N LEU A 154 7.33 7.25 6.92
CA LEU A 154 6.21 7.77 6.15
C LEU A 154 4.94 7.08 6.62
N GLN A 155 3.82 7.77 6.49
CA GLN A 155 2.50 7.17 6.69
C GLN A 155 1.61 7.56 5.52
N VAL A 156 0.91 6.58 4.98
CA VAL A 156 -0.19 6.79 4.03
C VAL A 156 -1.47 6.28 4.65
N SER A 157 -2.59 6.86 4.25
CA SER A 157 -3.89 6.48 4.80
C SER A 157 -4.99 6.63 3.78
N LEU A 158 -6.08 5.92 4.03
CA LEU A 158 -7.36 6.08 3.33
C LEU A 158 -8.49 5.73 4.30
N ARG A 159 -9.71 6.13 3.96
CA ARG A 159 -10.91 5.68 4.68
C ARG A 159 -11.77 4.78 3.84
N THR A 160 -12.45 3.87 4.53
CA THR A 160 -13.49 3.03 3.96
C THR A 160 -14.76 3.16 4.79
N ALA A 161 -15.92 2.94 4.18
CA ALA A 161 -17.15 2.67 4.91
C ALA A 161 -17.46 1.16 4.88
N VAL A 162 -17.97 0.65 5.99
CA VAL A 162 -18.45 -0.74 6.09
C VAL A 162 -19.74 -0.89 5.29
N ARG A 163 -19.85 -1.96 4.50
CA ARG A 163 -21.02 -2.25 3.65
C ARG A 163 -22.26 -2.62 4.45
#